data_AF-A0A9E5QAL8-F1
#
_entry.id   AF-A0A9E5QAL8-F1
#
_cell.length_a   1.000
_cell.length_b   1.000
_cell.length_c   1.000
_cell.angle_alpha   90.00
_cell.angle_beta   90.00
_cell.angle_gamma   90.00
#
_symmetry.space_group_name_H-M   'P 1'
#
loop_
_entity.id
_entity.type
_entity.pdbx_description
1 polymer ?
#
loop_
_entity_poly.entity_id
_entity_poly.type
_entity_poly.pdbx_seq_one_letter_code
_entity_poly.pdbx_strand_id
1 'polypeptide(L)'
;MSGTLRLTDQEKREVFFERFNKLIGYVEQETGSQIKLEINEGAPAIYNDPQLIDTLQKNMQNNFWLPVQVVDDFRTPGGDDFSHYSNRVSGAMVRFGVRSESMTYSLHEGLFDVSPKTLRIAVSFFLHQIINL
;
A
#
# COMPACT_ATOMS: atom_id res chain seq x y z
N MET A 1 13.50 17.65 -16.76
CA MET A 1 13.53 16.23 -16.32
C MET A 1 12.25 15.94 -15.57
N SER A 2 11.80 14.68 -15.54
CA SER A 2 10.63 14.26 -14.76
C SER A 2 10.93 12.96 -14.02
N GLY A 3 10.25 12.72 -12.92
CA GLY A 3 10.40 11.52 -12.11
C GLY A 3 9.22 11.30 -11.17
N THR A 4 9.25 10.21 -10.42
CA THR A 4 8.22 9.87 -9.44
C THR A 4 8.85 9.74 -8.06
N LEU A 5 8.31 10.45 -7.08
CA LEU A 5 8.62 10.26 -5.67
C LEU A 5 7.61 9.29 -5.06
N ARG A 6 8.10 8.21 -4.43
CA ARG A 6 7.28 7.26 -3.68
C ARG A 6 7.73 7.25 -2.24
N LEU A 7 6.82 7.51 -1.32
CA LEU A 7 7.04 7.48 0.12
C LEU A 7 5.96 6.61 0.76
N THR A 8 6.34 5.78 1.71
CA THR A 8 5.41 4.91 2.45
C THR A 8 4.85 5.57 3.70
N ASP A 9 5.22 6.83 3.95
CA ASP A 9 4.97 7.56 5.17
C ASP A 9 4.71 9.02 4.80
N GLN A 10 3.52 9.50 5.16
CA GLN A 10 3.06 10.83 4.80
C GLN A 10 3.84 11.92 5.55
N GLU A 11 4.24 11.69 6.81
CA GLU A 11 5.00 12.68 7.59
C GLU A 11 6.38 12.92 6.97
N LYS A 12 6.98 11.86 6.37
CA LYS A 12 8.26 11.97 5.68
C LYS A 12 8.18 12.78 4.38
N ARG A 13 6.99 13.01 3.82
CA ARG A 13 6.80 13.79 2.58
C ARG A 13 7.15 15.25 2.77
N GLU A 14 6.68 15.85 3.85
CA GLU A 14 6.93 17.27 4.15
C GLU A 14 8.44 17.51 4.38
N VAL A 15 9.06 16.64 5.19
CA VAL A 15 10.50 16.66 5.46
C VAL A 15 11.32 16.47 4.17
N PHE A 16 10.86 15.59 3.28
CA PHE A 16 11.51 15.39 1.98
C PHE A 16 11.50 16.67 1.16
N PHE A 17 10.35 17.30 0.96
CA PHE A 17 10.25 18.50 0.13
C PHE A 17 10.95 19.71 0.74
N GLU A 18 10.97 19.84 2.07
CA GLU A 18 11.77 20.85 2.75
C GLU A 18 13.25 20.71 2.39
N ARG A 19 13.80 19.50 2.49
CA ARG A 19 15.21 19.22 2.16
C ARG A 19 15.50 19.33 0.67
N PHE A 20 14.58 18.88 -0.17
CA PHE A 20 14.73 18.91 -1.61
C PHE A 20 14.76 20.34 -2.15
N ASN A 21 13.90 21.23 -1.63
CA ASN A 21 13.93 22.65 -1.97
C ASN A 21 15.23 23.34 -1.53
N LYS A 22 15.79 22.99 -0.37
CA LYS A 22 17.12 23.48 0.04
C LYS A 22 18.22 23.05 -0.92
N LEU A 23 18.19 21.78 -1.35
CA LEU A 23 19.14 21.25 -2.33
C LEU A 23 19.05 22.01 -3.66
N ILE A 24 17.84 22.27 -4.15
CA ILE A 24 17.63 23.07 -5.36
C ILE A 24 18.27 24.45 -5.21
N GLY A 25 18.04 25.14 -4.09
CA GLY A 25 18.63 26.46 -3.84
C GLY A 25 20.15 26.45 -3.84
N TYR A 26 20.79 25.42 -3.29
CA TYR A 26 22.25 25.28 -3.35
C TYR A 26 22.76 25.07 -4.78
N VAL A 27 22.05 24.27 -5.58
CA VAL A 27 22.43 24.04 -6.99
C VAL A 27 22.28 25.33 -7.80
N GLU A 28 21.20 26.08 -7.60
CA GLU A 28 21.00 27.38 -8.26
C GLU A 28 22.12 28.37 -7.87
N GLN A 29 22.47 28.45 -6.58
CA GLN A 29 23.52 29.33 -6.09
C GLN A 29 24.90 29.01 -6.69
N GLU A 30 25.28 27.72 -6.72
CA GLU A 30 26.61 27.30 -7.21
C GLU A 30 26.74 27.39 -8.74
N THR A 31 25.64 27.20 -9.47
CA THR A 31 25.67 27.13 -10.94
C THR A 31 25.21 28.41 -11.64
N GLY A 32 24.54 29.32 -10.92
CA GLY A 32 23.86 30.48 -11.50
C GLY A 32 22.63 30.14 -12.36
N SER A 33 22.16 28.88 -12.32
CA SER A 33 20.98 28.43 -13.06
C SER A 33 19.68 28.78 -12.32
N GLN A 34 18.55 28.74 -13.04
CA GLN A 34 17.21 28.77 -12.44
C GLN A 34 16.52 27.41 -12.63
N ILE A 35 15.94 26.88 -11.56
CA ILE A 35 15.30 25.57 -11.50
C ILE A 35 13.84 25.76 -11.10
N LYS A 36 12.93 25.40 -12.00
CA LYS A 36 11.49 25.33 -11.70
C LYS A 36 11.11 23.89 -11.35
N LEU A 37 10.60 23.69 -10.13
CA LEU A 37 10.04 22.42 -9.69
C LEU A 37 8.51 22.46 -9.78
N GLU A 38 7.92 21.51 -10.51
CA GLU A 38 6.47 21.27 -10.56
C GLU A 38 6.17 19.93 -9.91
N ILE A 39 5.23 19.92 -8.95
CA ILE A 39 4.85 18.71 -8.21
C ILE A 39 3.39 18.42 -8.53
N ASN A 40 3.15 17.25 -9.12
CA ASN A 40 1.81 16.70 -9.26
C ASN A 40 1.58 15.68 -8.15
N GLU A 41 0.57 15.90 -7.32
CA GLU A 41 0.27 14.98 -6.22
C GLU A 41 -0.41 13.72 -6.76
N GLY A 42 0.22 12.57 -6.49
CA GLY A 42 -0.39 11.26 -6.71
C GLY A 42 -1.21 10.81 -5.52
N ALA A 43 -1.68 9.56 -5.56
CA ALA A 43 -2.34 8.93 -4.42
C ALA A 43 -1.42 8.93 -3.18
N PRO A 44 -1.93 9.26 -1.97
CA PRO A 44 -1.16 9.20 -0.74
C PRO A 44 -0.77 7.76 -0.39
N ALA A 45 0.07 7.58 0.62
CA ALA A 45 0.36 6.27 1.16
C ALA A 45 -0.92 5.64 1.74
N ILE A 46 -1.10 4.33 1.54
CA ILE A 46 -2.18 3.58 2.19
C ILE A 46 -1.89 3.52 3.68
N TYR A 47 -2.80 4.07 4.48
CA TYR A 47 -2.80 3.93 5.93
C TYR A 47 -3.83 2.87 6.33
N ASN A 48 -3.35 1.78 6.91
CA ASN A 48 -4.22 0.78 7.54
C ASN A 48 -4.41 1.14 9.01
N ASP A 49 -5.66 1.33 9.43
CA ASP A 49 -6.01 1.64 10.82
C ASP A 49 -5.57 0.50 11.75
N PRO A 50 -4.67 0.74 12.72
CA PRO A 50 -4.16 -0.29 13.61
C PRO A 50 -5.24 -0.99 14.44
N GLN A 51 -6.28 -0.27 14.88
CA GLN A 51 -7.37 -0.84 15.67
C GLN A 51 -8.26 -1.75 14.82
N LEU A 52 -8.52 -1.33 13.58
CA LEU A 52 -9.24 -2.17 12.63
C LEU A 52 -8.43 -3.42 12.31
N ILE A 53 -7.12 -3.30 12.03
CA ILE A 53 -6.25 -4.47 11.77
C ILE A 53 -6.25 -5.44 12.95
N ASP A 54 -6.13 -4.96 14.19
CA ASP A 54 -6.20 -5.79 15.39
C ASP A 54 -7.56 -6.52 15.52
N THR A 55 -8.66 -5.82 15.22
CA THR A 55 -10.00 -6.42 15.19
C THR A 55 -10.09 -7.53 14.14
N LEU A 56 -9.63 -7.27 12.92
CA LEU A 56 -9.61 -8.27 11.85
C LEU A 56 -8.78 -9.50 12.24
N GLN A 57 -7.61 -9.30 12.87
CA GLN A 57 -6.74 -10.38 13.34
C GLN A 57 -7.40 -11.22 14.45
N LYS A 58 -8.03 -10.58 15.43
CA LYS A 58 -8.76 -11.28 16.51
C LYS A 58 -9.92 -12.12 15.96
N ASN A 59 -10.67 -11.58 14.99
CA ASN A 59 -11.74 -12.32 14.33
C ASN A 59 -11.23 -13.57 13.63
N MET A 60 -10.03 -13.49 13.02
CA MET A 60 -9.39 -14.64 12.38
C MET A 60 -8.97 -15.71 13.39
N GLN A 61 -8.43 -15.30 14.54
CA GLN A 61 -8.02 -16.22 15.61
C GLN A 61 -9.20 -16.93 16.27
N ASN A 62 -10.34 -16.25 16.39
CA ASN A 62 -11.42 -16.74 17.23
C ASN A 62 -12.29 -17.81 16.57
N ASN A 63 -12.44 -17.88 15.24
CA ASN A 63 -13.35 -18.84 14.58
C ASN A 63 -13.16 -18.97 13.05
N PHE A 64 -12.04 -18.53 12.46
CA PHE A 64 -11.88 -18.67 11.01
C PHE A 64 -11.57 -20.13 10.62
N TRP A 65 -12.48 -20.74 9.87
CA TRP A 65 -12.48 -22.18 9.61
C TRP A 65 -11.52 -22.62 8.49
N LEU A 66 -10.89 -21.68 7.77
CA LEU A 66 -9.91 -22.01 6.74
C LEU A 66 -8.48 -21.80 7.27
N PRO A 67 -7.55 -22.73 6.99
CA PRO A 67 -6.16 -22.57 7.40
C PRO A 67 -5.51 -21.43 6.60
N VAL A 68 -5.14 -20.36 7.28
CA VAL A 68 -4.42 -19.22 6.69
C VAL A 68 -3.32 -18.74 7.63
N GLN A 69 -2.24 -18.24 7.03
CA GLN A 69 -1.16 -17.58 7.75
C GLN A 69 -1.29 -16.07 7.54
N VAL A 70 -1.27 -15.31 8.63
CA VAL A 70 -1.21 -13.85 8.58
C VAL A 70 0.26 -13.44 8.62
N VAL A 71 0.62 -12.52 7.72
CA VAL A 71 1.95 -11.90 7.62
C VAL A 71 1.75 -10.40 7.66
N ASP A 72 2.46 -9.69 8.54
CA ASP A 72 2.23 -8.28 8.87
C ASP A 72 3.38 -7.32 8.50
N ASP A 73 4.53 -7.87 8.06
CA ASP A 73 5.72 -7.12 7.69
C ASP A 73 5.84 -6.80 6.19
N PHE A 74 4.88 -7.26 5.37
CA PHE A 74 4.94 -7.06 3.93
C PHE A 74 4.58 -5.63 3.50
N ARG A 75 5.51 -4.98 2.79
CA ARG A 75 5.34 -3.65 2.18
C ARG A 75 5.69 -3.71 0.69
N THR A 76 5.02 -2.89 -0.11
CA THR A 76 5.33 -2.73 -1.55
C THR A 76 5.53 -1.26 -1.88
N PRO A 77 6.35 -0.95 -2.91
CA PRO A 77 6.45 0.41 -3.43
C PRO A 77 5.26 0.79 -4.33
N GLY A 78 4.30 -0.11 -4.55
CA GLY A 78 3.11 0.15 -5.35
C GLY A 78 2.22 1.24 -4.74
N GLY A 79 1.55 2.00 -5.60
CA GLY A 79 0.51 2.93 -5.19
C GLY A 79 -0.85 2.35 -5.57
N ASP A 80 -1.87 2.63 -4.78
CA ASP A 80 -3.25 2.15 -4.97
C ASP A 80 -4.21 3.29 -4.59
N ASP A 81 -5.30 3.46 -5.34
CA ASP A 81 -6.26 4.54 -5.10
C ASP A 81 -7.11 4.31 -3.84
N PHE A 82 -7.07 3.10 -3.27
CA PHE A 82 -7.64 2.80 -1.96
C PHE A 82 -7.17 3.77 -0.86
N SER A 83 -5.96 4.33 -1.00
CA SER A 83 -5.41 5.30 -0.04
C SER A 83 -6.28 6.55 0.11
N HIS A 84 -7.05 6.95 -0.91
CA HIS A 84 -7.98 8.08 -0.78
C HIS A 84 -9.11 7.81 0.21
N TYR A 85 -9.52 6.55 0.38
CA TYR A 85 -10.50 6.15 1.39
C TYR A 85 -9.85 5.97 2.75
N SER A 86 -8.72 5.26 2.81
CA SER A 86 -8.07 4.89 4.06
C SER A 86 -7.45 6.08 4.82
N ASN A 87 -7.24 7.22 4.14
CA ASN A 87 -6.86 8.49 4.75
C ASN A 87 -8.05 9.33 5.26
N ARG A 88 -9.30 8.94 4.97
CA ARG A 88 -10.51 9.68 5.36
C ARG A 88 -11.35 8.98 6.42
N VAL A 89 -11.36 7.65 6.39
CA VAL A 89 -12.09 6.80 7.33
C VAL A 89 -11.22 5.61 7.73
N SER A 90 -11.48 5.02 8.90
CA SER A 90 -10.84 3.78 9.33
C SER A 90 -10.97 2.72 8.24
N GLY A 91 -9.84 2.32 7.67
CA GLY A 91 -9.77 1.41 6.53
C GLY A 91 -8.62 0.42 6.69
N ALA A 92 -8.79 -0.75 6.10
CA ALA A 92 -7.78 -1.81 6.08
C ALA A 92 -7.74 -2.47 4.70
N MET A 93 -6.63 -2.29 4.00
CA MET A 93 -6.30 -3.05 2.80
C MET A 93 -5.48 -4.27 3.19
N VAL A 94 -5.98 -5.46 2.82
CA VAL A 94 -5.28 -6.74 3.03
C VAL A 94 -4.90 -7.35 1.69
N ARG A 95 -3.88 -8.22 1.68
CA ARG A 95 -3.44 -8.96 0.50
C ARG A 95 -3.61 -10.45 0.71
N PHE A 96 -3.97 -11.14 -0.36
CA PHE A 96 -4.08 -12.60 -0.38
C PHE A 96 -2.93 -13.17 -1.20
N GLY A 97 -2.24 -14.16 -0.64
CA GLY A 97 -1.17 -14.87 -1.34
C GLY A 97 -1.72 -15.65 -2.53
N VAL A 98 -1.23 -15.34 -3.73
CA VAL A 98 -1.64 -16.00 -4.99
C VAL A 98 -0.57 -16.92 -5.58
N ARG A 99 0.67 -16.84 -5.08
CA ARG A 99 1.79 -17.61 -5.61
C ARG A 99 1.61 -19.11 -5.35
N SER A 100 1.88 -19.93 -6.36
CA SER A 100 1.91 -21.39 -6.29
C SER A 100 3.01 -21.95 -7.20
N GLU A 101 3.16 -23.27 -7.25
CA GLU A 101 4.07 -23.93 -8.21
C GLU A 101 3.72 -23.62 -9.67
N SER A 102 2.42 -23.46 -9.97
CA SER A 102 1.91 -23.17 -11.32
C SER A 102 1.67 -21.68 -11.59
N MET A 103 1.69 -20.83 -10.56
CA MET A 103 1.46 -19.39 -10.66
C MET A 103 2.61 -18.62 -10.01
N THR A 104 3.57 -18.20 -10.83
CA THR A 104 4.78 -17.50 -10.39
C THR A 104 4.91 -16.08 -10.94
N TYR A 105 4.00 -15.68 -11.83
CA TYR A 105 3.95 -14.39 -12.48
C TYR A 105 3.58 -13.25 -11.51
N SER A 106 4.15 -12.09 -11.76
CA SER A 106 3.89 -10.85 -11.02
C SER A 106 2.64 -10.14 -11.52
N LEU A 107 2.08 -9.26 -10.68
CA LEU A 107 1.02 -8.35 -11.10
C LEU A 107 1.45 -7.56 -12.35
N HIS A 108 0.55 -7.40 -13.31
CA HIS A 108 0.74 -6.79 -14.63
C HIS A 108 1.48 -7.65 -15.68
N GLU A 109 1.89 -8.87 -15.38
CA GLU A 109 2.35 -9.81 -16.40
C GLU A 109 1.16 -10.47 -17.11
N GLY A 110 1.28 -10.71 -18.42
CA GLY A 110 0.15 -11.19 -19.25
C GLY A 110 -0.36 -12.61 -18.92
N LEU A 111 0.42 -13.39 -18.18
CA LEU A 111 0.07 -14.74 -17.72
C LEU A 111 -0.31 -14.78 -16.23
N PHE A 112 -0.40 -13.62 -15.58
CA PHE A 112 -0.88 -13.52 -14.20
C PHE A 112 -2.34 -14.01 -14.11
N ASP A 113 -2.61 -14.91 -13.17
CA ASP A 113 -3.95 -15.40 -12.88
C ASP A 113 -4.09 -15.74 -11.38
N VAL A 114 -5.33 -15.84 -10.89
CA VAL A 114 -5.65 -16.07 -9.48
C VAL A 114 -6.36 -17.40 -9.32
N SER A 115 -5.83 -18.26 -8.44
CA SER A 115 -6.43 -19.58 -8.22
C SER A 115 -7.84 -19.47 -7.61
N PRO A 116 -8.80 -20.34 -7.98
CA PRO A 116 -10.12 -20.41 -7.35
C PRO A 116 -10.05 -20.65 -5.83
N LYS A 117 -8.99 -21.33 -5.35
CA LYS A 117 -8.71 -21.52 -3.93
C LYS A 117 -8.47 -20.18 -3.23
N THR A 118 -7.63 -19.31 -3.81
CA THR A 118 -7.36 -17.98 -3.24
C THR A 118 -8.61 -17.11 -3.25
N LEU A 119 -9.42 -17.16 -4.32
CA LEU A 119 -10.71 -16.45 -4.36
C LEU A 119 -11.66 -16.93 -3.25
N ARG A 120 -11.77 -18.25 -3.03
CA ARG A 120 -12.58 -18.81 -1.94
C ARG A 120 -12.11 -18.31 -0.58
N ILE A 121 -10.80 -18.25 -0.34
CA ILE A 121 -10.24 -17.73 0.91
C ILE A 121 -10.59 -16.24 1.07
N ALA A 122 -10.40 -15.42 0.02
CA ALA A 122 -10.67 -13.99 0.08
C ALA A 122 -12.15 -13.68 0.37
N VAL A 123 -13.07 -14.35 -0.32
CA VAL A 123 -14.51 -14.20 -0.08
C VAL A 123 -14.88 -14.65 1.33
N SER A 124 -14.37 -15.80 1.77
CA SER A 124 -14.63 -16.31 3.13
C SER A 124 -14.09 -15.36 4.19
N PHE A 125 -12.91 -14.77 3.97
CA PHE A 125 -12.33 -13.76 4.85
C PHE A 125 -13.28 -12.57 4.99
N PHE A 126 -13.67 -11.92 3.88
CA PHE A 126 -14.54 -10.73 3.97
C PHE A 126 -15.90 -11.05 4.59
N LEU A 127 -16.52 -12.18 4.24
CA LEU A 127 -17.78 -12.62 4.87
C LEU A 127 -17.62 -12.83 6.38
N HIS A 128 -16.54 -13.50 6.80
CA HIS A 128 -16.25 -13.73 8.21
C HIS A 128 -16.06 -12.41 8.95
N GLN A 129 -15.35 -11.44 8.36
CA GLN A 129 -15.16 -10.13 8.97
C GLN A 129 -16.50 -9.38 9.10
N ILE A 130 -17.31 -9.33 8.04
CA ILE A 130 -18.60 -8.64 8.07
C ILE A 130 -19.54 -9.18 9.16
N ILE A 131 -19.55 -10.50 9.39
CA ILE A 131 -20.43 -11.14 10.38
C ILE A 131 -19.93 -10.94 11.81
N ASN A 132 -18.64 -10.67 12.00
CA ASN A 132 -17.99 -10.58 13.32
C ASN A 132 -17.40 -9.17 13.59
N LEU A 133 -17.78 -8.16 12.82
CA LEU A 133 -17.39 -6.76 13.02
C LEU A 133 -18.29 -6.08 14.06
#